data_AF-A0A0F9FMB9-F1
#
_entry.id   AF-A0A0F9FMB9-F1
#
_cell.length_a   1.000
_cell.length_b   1.000
_cell.length_c   1.000
_cell.angle_alpha   90.00
_cell.angle_beta   90.00
_cell.angle_gamma   90.00
#
_symmetry.space_group_name_H-M   'P 1'
#
loop_
_entity.id
_entity.type
_entity.pdbx_description
1 polymer ?
#
loop_
_entity_poly.entity_id
_entity_poly.type
_entity_poly.pdbx_seq_one_letter_code
_entity_poly.pdbx_strand_id
1 'polypeptide(L)'
;MYNQMYLCDNAGNTVPPGVSSGDPIAASGIKITDDTAGADHTETVVAGATYKIMIDITTNGAFLFGIATTDTAANVIWFAPEKSVLVIKIPSGITLLHYQSLASGGSAYIVRLKD
;
A
#
# COMPACT_ATOMS: atom_id res chain seq x y z
N MET A 1 -6.37 -28.64 4.62
CA MET A 1 -7.52 -27.87 5.14
C MET A 1 -6.97 -26.57 5.70
N TYR A 2 -7.48 -25.41 5.27
CA TYR A 2 -7.15 -24.13 5.87
C TYR A 2 -8.09 -23.88 7.05
N ASN A 3 -7.56 -23.64 8.24
CA ASN A 3 -8.36 -23.25 9.40
C ASN A 3 -8.53 -21.73 9.35
N GLN A 4 -9.72 -21.25 9.01
CA GLN A 4 -10.00 -19.81 8.95
C GLN A 4 -10.49 -19.32 10.32
N MET A 5 -9.77 -18.36 10.89
CA MET A 5 -10.12 -17.68 12.13
C MET A 5 -10.67 -16.30 11.78
N TYR A 6 -11.92 -16.04 12.10
CA TYR A 6 -12.61 -14.79 11.77
C TYR A 6 -12.54 -13.81 12.95
N LEU A 7 -12.52 -12.51 12.63
CA LEU A 7 -12.89 -11.52 13.63
C LEU A 7 -14.42 -11.57 13.76
N CYS A 8 -14.92 -11.52 14.99
CA CYS A 8 -16.34 -11.42 15.27
C CYS A 8 -16.60 -10.10 16.01
N ASP A 9 -17.72 -9.44 15.73
CA ASP A 9 -18.20 -8.40 16.63
C ASP A 9 -18.75 -9.04 17.93
N ASN A 10 -19.05 -8.22 18.93
CA ASN A 10 -19.62 -8.70 20.20
C ASN A 10 -21.05 -9.28 20.05
N ALA A 11 -21.64 -9.21 18.86
CA ALA A 11 -22.94 -9.80 18.52
C ALA A 11 -22.79 -11.12 17.72
N GLY A 12 -21.56 -11.60 17.51
CA GLY A 12 -21.28 -12.84 16.79
C GLY A 12 -21.32 -12.72 15.27
N ASN A 13 -21.44 -11.51 14.71
CA ASN A 13 -21.34 -11.31 13.26
C ASN A 13 -19.87 -11.35 12.85
N THR A 14 -19.58 -12.03 11.75
CA THR A 14 -18.25 -12.03 11.16
C THR A 14 -17.89 -10.63 10.67
N VAL A 15 -16.76 -10.13 11.13
CA VAL A 15 -16.16 -8.86 10.68
C VAL A 15 -15.06 -9.23 9.69
N PRO A 16 -14.97 -8.55 8.54
CA PRO A 16 -13.84 -8.73 7.64
C PRO A 16 -12.53 -8.48 8.40
N PRO A 17 -11.43 -9.19 8.06
CA PRO A 17 -10.13 -8.90 8.64
C PRO A 17 -9.84 -7.41 8.44
N GLY A 18 -9.54 -6.70 9.54
CA GLY A 18 -9.21 -5.29 9.46
C GLY A 18 -8.01 -5.07 8.52
N VAL A 19 -7.89 -3.89 7.93
CA VAL A 19 -6.77 -3.52 7.02
C VAL A 19 -5.38 -3.70 7.64
N SER A 20 -5.31 -3.87 8.97
CA SER A 20 -4.10 -4.14 9.73
C SER A 20 -3.72 -5.62 9.84
N SER A 21 -4.62 -6.56 9.55
CA SER A 21 -4.43 -8.00 9.75
C SER A 21 -4.02 -8.68 8.43
N GLY A 22 -2.74 -9.02 8.28
CA GLY A 22 -2.22 -9.77 7.14
C GLY A 22 -1.00 -10.59 7.54
N ASP A 23 -0.72 -11.69 6.84
CA ASP A 23 0.45 -12.56 7.07
C ASP A 23 1.62 -12.08 6.19
N PRO A 24 2.62 -11.36 6.75
CA PRO A 24 3.69 -10.79 5.96
C PRO A 24 4.70 -11.85 5.53
N ILE A 25 5.36 -11.60 4.39
CA ILE A 25 6.52 -12.37 3.95
C ILE A 25 7.78 -11.76 4.60
N ALA A 26 8.55 -12.60 5.29
CA ALA A 26 9.82 -12.17 5.89
C ALA A 26 10.77 -11.57 4.83
N ALA A 27 11.53 -10.55 5.22
CA ALA A 27 12.47 -9.83 4.33
C ALA A 27 11.85 -9.20 3.06
N SER A 28 10.54 -8.89 3.08
CA SER A 28 9.85 -8.19 1.98
C SER A 28 9.53 -6.73 2.26
N GLY A 29 10.01 -6.20 3.38
CA GLY A 29 9.79 -4.81 3.78
C GLY A 29 10.59 -3.85 2.91
N ILE A 30 9.93 -2.82 2.40
CA ILE A 30 10.50 -1.75 1.57
C ILE A 30 10.11 -0.41 2.19
N LYS A 31 11.07 0.51 2.33
CA LYS A 31 10.80 1.89 2.68
C LYS A 31 10.90 2.73 1.42
N ILE A 32 9.80 3.39 1.05
CA ILE A 32 9.81 4.41 0.01
C ILE A 32 9.86 5.80 0.64
N THR A 33 10.56 6.71 -0.03
CA THR A 33 10.69 8.10 0.37
C THR A 33 10.47 8.99 -0.84
N ASP A 34 9.93 10.18 -0.60
CA ASP A 34 9.77 11.21 -1.60
C ASP A 34 10.20 12.57 -1.03
N ASP A 35 11.34 13.08 -1.48
CA ASP A 35 11.90 14.33 -0.99
C ASP A 35 11.21 15.55 -1.63
N THR A 36 10.59 15.39 -2.81
CA THR A 36 10.02 16.49 -3.59
C THR A 36 8.54 16.22 -3.88
N ALA A 37 7.65 17.03 -3.30
CA ALA A 37 6.22 16.89 -3.51
C ALA A 37 5.85 16.84 -5.01
N GLY A 38 5.02 15.86 -5.38
CA GLY A 38 4.46 15.71 -6.72
C GLY A 38 5.39 15.09 -7.77
N ALA A 39 6.55 14.54 -7.36
CA ALA A 39 7.43 13.82 -8.27
C ALA A 39 6.98 12.36 -8.44
N ASP A 40 6.90 11.87 -9.68
CA ASP A 40 6.66 10.46 -9.96
C ASP A 40 7.93 9.63 -9.72
N HIS A 41 7.80 8.64 -8.85
CA HIS A 41 8.85 7.67 -8.54
C HIS A 41 8.37 6.25 -8.81
N THR A 42 9.30 5.30 -8.86
CA THR A 42 8.98 3.89 -9.08
C THR A 42 9.61 3.01 -8.02
N GLU A 43 8.85 2.05 -7.51
CA GLU A 43 9.32 0.96 -6.67
C GLU A 43 9.14 -0.38 -7.37
N THR A 44 10.12 -1.29 -7.22
CA THR A 44 10.03 -2.63 -7.83
C THR A 44 9.13 -3.52 -6.97
N VAL A 45 8.08 -4.05 -7.60
CA VAL A 45 7.11 -4.93 -6.95
C VAL A 45 6.99 -6.25 -7.69
N VAL A 46 6.47 -7.26 -6.99
CA VAL A 46 6.21 -8.57 -7.58
C VAL A 46 4.83 -8.54 -8.24
N ALA A 47 4.81 -8.86 -9.54
CA ALA A 47 3.57 -8.97 -10.30
C ALA A 47 2.60 -9.96 -9.64
N GLY A 48 1.33 -9.57 -9.55
CA GLY A 48 0.31 -10.40 -8.92
C GLY A 48 0.41 -10.53 -7.40
N ALA A 49 1.32 -9.85 -6.72
CA ALA A 49 1.42 -9.92 -5.25
C ALA A 49 0.51 -8.90 -4.55
N THR A 50 0.12 -9.22 -3.32
CA THR A 50 -0.61 -8.30 -2.43
C THR A 50 0.37 -7.59 -1.51
N TYR A 51 0.22 -6.29 -1.35
CA TYR A 51 1.04 -5.47 -0.46
C TYR A 51 0.19 -4.71 0.55
N LYS A 52 0.71 -4.60 1.77
CA LYS A 52 0.21 -3.67 2.78
C LYS A 52 1.15 -2.48 2.83
N ILE A 53 0.58 -1.28 2.79
CA ILE A 53 1.29 0.00 2.78
C ILE A 53 0.88 0.77 4.03
N MET A 54 1.86 1.28 4.76
CA MET A 54 1.68 2.18 5.89
C MET A 54 2.30 3.53 5.54
N ILE A 55 1.49 4.58 5.55
CA ILE A 55 1.96 5.95 5.35
C ILE A 55 2.44 6.49 6.71
N ASP A 56 3.72 6.86 6.77
CA ASP A 56 4.30 7.48 7.97
C ASP A 56 3.72 8.89 8.16
N ILE A 57 3.99 9.51 9.31
CA ILE A 57 3.54 10.86 9.63
C ILE A 57 4.22 11.89 8.72
N THR A 58 3.60 12.14 7.57
CA THR A 58 3.96 13.22 6.67
C THR A 58 2.86 14.26 6.78
N THR A 59 3.13 15.42 7.39
CA THR A 59 2.14 16.49 7.55
C THR A 59 1.63 16.94 6.17
N ASN A 60 0.33 16.82 5.93
CA ASN A 60 -0.31 17.07 4.62
C ASN A 60 0.16 16.14 3.49
N GLY A 61 0.86 15.05 3.81
CA GLY A 61 1.39 14.11 2.83
C GLY A 61 0.45 12.92 2.64
N ALA A 62 -0.45 13.02 1.66
CA ALA A 62 -1.05 11.82 1.09
C ALA A 62 -0.11 11.20 0.06
N PHE A 63 -0.19 9.89 -0.10
CA PHE A 63 0.48 9.18 -1.19
C PHE A 63 -0.53 8.78 -2.27
N LEU A 64 -0.12 9.00 -3.51
CA LEU A 64 -0.81 8.54 -4.69
C LEU A 64 -0.02 7.37 -5.28
N PHE A 65 -0.72 6.33 -5.71
CA PHE A 65 -0.10 5.16 -6.31
C PHE A 65 -0.76 4.81 -7.65
N GLY A 66 0.05 4.33 -8.58
CA GLY A 66 -0.38 3.94 -9.92
C GLY A 66 0.40 2.74 -10.46
N ILE A 67 -0.11 2.15 -11.54
CA ILE A 67 0.61 1.14 -12.34
C ILE A 67 1.23 1.73 -13.61
N ALA A 68 1.12 3.05 -13.75
CA ALA A 68 1.74 3.92 -14.72
C ALA A 68 2.03 5.25 -14.02
N THR A 69 2.77 6.14 -14.68
CA THR A 69 3.17 7.44 -14.10
C THR A 69 2.01 8.19 -13.46
N THR A 70 2.23 8.65 -12.24
CA THR A 70 1.26 9.37 -11.43
C THR A 70 1.10 10.85 -11.83
N ASP A 71 1.89 11.33 -12.79
CA ASP A 71 1.78 12.67 -13.39
C ASP A 71 0.40 12.95 -14.01
N THR A 72 -0.32 11.91 -14.41
CA THR A 72 -1.67 12.00 -14.96
C THR A 72 -2.68 11.44 -13.97
N ALA A 73 -3.71 12.23 -13.62
CA ALA A 73 -4.74 11.82 -12.66
C ALA A 73 -5.45 10.50 -13.02
N ALA A 74 -5.57 10.18 -14.31
CA ALA A 74 -6.16 8.92 -14.79
C ALA A 74 -5.34 7.66 -14.41
N ASN A 75 -4.05 7.82 -14.13
CA ASN A 75 -3.15 6.73 -13.77
C ASN A 75 -3.05 6.52 -12.25
N VAL A 76 -3.62 7.42 -11.46
CA VAL A 76 -3.69 7.30 -9.99
C VAL A 76 -4.84 6.35 -9.64
N ILE A 77 -4.48 5.13 -9.26
CA ILE A 77 -5.43 4.04 -8.99
C ILE A 77 -5.71 3.94 -7.49
N TRP A 78 -4.73 4.27 -6.65
CA TRP A 78 -4.88 4.23 -5.22
C TRP A 78 -4.45 5.53 -4.55
N PHE A 79 -5.15 5.86 -3.48
CA PHE A 79 -4.94 7.04 -2.65
C PHE A 79 -4.83 6.60 -1.19
N ALA A 80 -3.80 7.05 -0.49
CA ALA A 80 -3.63 6.80 0.94
C ALA A 80 -3.36 8.13 1.66
N PRO A 81 -4.25 8.59 2.56
CA PRO A 81 -4.01 9.80 3.34
C PRO A 81 -2.88 9.57 4.36
N GLU A 82 -2.41 10.66 4.99
CA GLU A 82 -1.43 10.57 6.08
C GLU A 82 -1.89 9.61 7.20
N LYS A 83 -0.95 8.91 7.83
CA LYS A 83 -1.20 7.99 8.96
C LYS A 83 -2.20 6.88 8.65
N SER A 84 -2.33 6.50 7.38
CA SER A 84 -3.25 5.46 6.95
C SER A 84 -2.54 4.16 6.62
N VAL A 85 -3.33 3.09 6.58
CA VAL A 85 -2.91 1.78 6.11
C VAL A 85 -3.80 1.41 4.93
N LEU A 86 -3.17 0.99 3.85
CA LEU A 86 -3.82 0.55 2.62
C LEU A 86 -3.34 -0.85 2.27
N VAL A 87 -4.22 -1.68 1.71
CA VAL A 87 -3.84 -2.96 1.09
C VAL A 87 -4.14 -2.88 -0.40
N ILE A 88 -3.13 -3.16 -1.23
CA ILE A 88 -3.24 -3.15 -2.69
C ILE A 88 -2.87 -4.51 -3.27
N LYS A 89 -3.49 -4.86 -4.40
CA LYS A 89 -3.10 -6.00 -5.22
C LYS A 89 -2.46 -5.48 -6.49
N ILE A 90 -1.21 -5.86 -6.74
CA ILE A 90 -0.53 -5.52 -7.99
C ILE A 90 -1.11 -6.41 -9.10
N PRO A 91 -1.53 -5.84 -10.25
CA PRO A 91 -1.99 -6.64 -11.38
C PRO A 91 -0.92 -7.62 -11.88
N SER A 92 -1.37 -8.69 -12.54
CA SER A 92 -0.44 -9.59 -13.23
C SER A 92 0.32 -8.84 -14.33
N GLY A 93 1.59 -9.18 -14.52
CA GLY A 93 2.46 -8.55 -15.52
C GLY A 93 3.03 -7.18 -15.16
N ILE A 94 2.61 -6.55 -14.06
CA ILE A 94 3.12 -5.26 -13.61
C ILE A 94 4.19 -5.47 -12.53
N THR A 95 5.40 -4.95 -12.75
CA THR A 95 6.53 -5.07 -11.82
C THR A 95 7.00 -3.73 -11.26
N LEU A 96 6.37 -2.63 -11.64
CA LEU A 96 6.66 -1.29 -11.16
C LEU A 96 5.41 -0.69 -10.54
N LEU A 97 5.53 -0.26 -9.28
CA LEU A 97 4.54 0.55 -8.61
C LEU A 97 5.01 2.01 -8.72
N HIS A 98 4.22 2.85 -9.39
CA HIS A 98 4.47 4.27 -9.40
C HIS A 98 3.89 4.90 -8.13
N TYR A 99 4.61 5.85 -7.55
CA TYR A 99 4.17 6.56 -6.37
C TYR A 99 4.61 8.03 -6.40
N GLN A 100 3.82 8.88 -5.75
CA GLN A 100 4.19 10.26 -5.44
C GLN A 100 3.63 10.63 -4.07
N SER A 101 4.36 11.48 -3.34
CA SER A 101 3.85 12.15 -2.15
C SER A 101 3.35 13.54 -2.48
N LEU A 102 2.21 13.93 -1.90
CA LEU A 102 1.69 15.29 -2.01
C LEU A 102 2.42 16.29 -1.09
N ALA A 103 3.37 15.82 -0.27
CA ALA A 103 4.23 16.65 0.55
C ALA A 103 5.68 16.19 0.46
N SER A 104 6.62 17.13 0.59
CA SER A 104 8.06 16.82 0.63
C SER A 104 8.43 16.08 1.91
N GLY A 105 9.40 15.17 1.80
CA GLY A 105 9.87 14.35 2.91
C GLY A 105 8.90 13.24 3.29
N GLY A 106 7.98 12.88 2.39
CA GLY A 106 7.02 11.81 2.62
C GLY A 106 7.71 10.46 2.71
N SER A 107 7.25 9.60 3.61
CA SER A 107 7.70 8.21 3.63
C SER A 107 6.59 7.21 3.90
N ALA A 108 6.76 6.02 3.34
CA ALA A 108 5.86 4.91 3.56
C ALA A 108 6.62 3.59 3.63
N TYR A 109 6.03 2.62 4.33
CA TYR A 109 6.55 1.27 4.46
C TYR A 109 5.61 0.31 3.76
N ILE A 110 6.17 -0.47 2.84
CA ILE A 110 5.46 -1.46 2.03
C ILE A 110 5.93 -2.84 2.49
N VAL A 111 4.99 -3.76 2.72
CA VAL A 111 5.31 -5.17 3.04
C VAL A 111 4.46 -6.09 2.18
N ARG A 112 5.10 -7.13 1.62
CA ARG A 112 4.39 -8.14 0.83
C ARG A 112 3.64 -9.09 1.77
N LEU A 113 2.41 -9.41 1.42
CA LEU A 113 1.59 -10.40 2.11
C LEU A 113 1.65 -11.75 1.39
N LYS A 114 1.49 -12.83 2.14
CA LYS A 114 1.25 -14.15 1.55
C LYS A 114 -0.09 -14.15 0.81
N ASP A 115 -0.12 -14.85 -0.33
CA ASP A 115 -1.32 -15.04 -1.14
C ASP A 115 -2.28 -16.06 -0.51
#